data_AF-A0A923B8H2-F1
#
_entry.id   AF-A0A923B8H2-F1
#
_cell.length_a   1.000
_cell.length_b   1.000
_cell.length_c   1.000
_cell.angle_alpha   90.00
_cell.angle_beta   90.00
_cell.angle_gamma   90.00
#
_symmetry.space_group_name_H-M   'P 1'
#
loop_
_entity.id
_entity.type
_entity.pdbx_description
1 polymer ?
#
loop_
_entity_poly.entity_id
_entity_poly.type
_entity_poly.pdbx_seq_one_letter_code
_entity_poly.pdbx_strand_id
1 'polypeptide(L)'
;MGEILEQLYMTVVSVLSLAFFGGVAFYIMHSSTGRWRDFERLYAAPKLPKPIAKQMTGTIRISQPGFRFGHLSGDLKSHRHPPVMVGVYPDGLSLSIVPPFKYGCRDLFLSFDKMTIEPAAWDLLDNEYGVRMEGVDGIGILMFSNVLQWAAKKSEILALMLHRAEMVRGLQRA
;
A
#
# COMPACT_ATOMS: atom_id res chain seq x y z
N MET A 1 53.94 -8.25 -10.05
CA MET A 1 53.55 -6.82 -10.03
C MET A 1 52.20 -6.59 -10.70
N GLY A 2 51.93 -7.16 -11.90
CA GLY A 2 50.63 -7.02 -12.58
C GLY A 2 49.42 -7.59 -11.82
N GLU A 3 49.51 -8.84 -11.35
CA GLU A 3 48.39 -9.49 -10.62
C GLU A 3 47.99 -8.76 -9.32
N ILE A 4 48.96 -8.22 -8.58
CA ILE A 4 48.71 -7.49 -7.33
C ILE A 4 47.95 -6.18 -7.62
N LEU A 5 48.34 -5.46 -8.69
CA LEU A 5 47.65 -4.24 -9.14
C LEU A 5 46.23 -4.53 -9.63
N GLU A 6 46.05 -5.63 -10.37
CA GLU A 6 44.75 -6.05 -10.87
C GLU A 6 43.81 -6.50 -9.73
N GLN A 7 44.32 -7.25 -8.76
CA GLN A 7 43.57 -7.65 -7.58
C GLN A 7 43.18 -6.46 -6.70
N LEU A 8 44.08 -5.48 -6.54
CA LEU A 8 43.78 -4.23 -5.83
C LEU A 8 42.69 -3.44 -6.57
N TYR A 9 42.81 -3.30 -7.89
CA TYR A 9 41.81 -2.63 -8.72
C TYR A 9 40.43 -3.31 -8.62
N MET A 10 40.37 -4.63 -8.79
CA MET A 10 39.12 -5.38 -8.69
C MET A 10 38.49 -5.28 -7.30
N THR A 11 39.30 -5.27 -6.24
CA THR A 11 38.82 -5.07 -4.86
C THR A 11 38.22 -3.67 -4.70
N VAL A 12 38.91 -2.62 -5.15
CA VAL A 12 38.43 -1.24 -5.07
C VAL A 12 37.13 -1.07 -5.86
N VAL A 13 37.07 -1.57 -7.10
CA VAL A 13 35.87 -1.51 -7.94
C VAL A 13 34.72 -2.27 -7.29
N SER A 14 34.98 -3.45 -6.71
CA SER A 14 33.95 -4.25 -6.03
C SER A 14 33.40 -3.55 -4.79
N VAL A 15 34.27 -2.93 -3.98
CA VAL A 15 33.86 -2.18 -2.79
C VAL A 15 33.07 -0.93 -3.17
N LEU A 16 33.53 -0.17 -4.17
CA LEU A 16 32.82 1.01 -4.66
C LEU A 16 31.45 0.64 -5.26
N SER A 17 31.39 -0.45 -6.04
CA SER A 17 30.14 -0.95 -6.60
C SER A 17 29.18 -1.36 -5.49
N LEU A 18 29.66 -2.13 -4.50
CA LEU A 18 28.85 -2.55 -3.36
C LEU A 18 28.33 -1.36 -2.54
N ALA A 19 29.18 -0.36 -2.30
CA ALA A 19 28.80 0.87 -1.60
C ALA A 19 27.75 1.66 -2.39
N PHE A 20 27.90 1.75 -3.71
CA PHE A 20 26.93 2.42 -4.57
C PHE A 20 25.58 1.69 -4.58
N PHE A 21 25.56 0.39 -4.85
CA PHE A 21 24.32 -0.41 -4.84
C PHE A 21 23.66 -0.43 -3.47
N GLY A 22 24.45 -0.58 -2.39
CA GLY A 22 23.97 -0.52 -1.02
C GLY A 22 23.37 0.84 -0.68
N GLY A 23 24.02 1.94 -1.10
CA GLY A 23 23.52 3.30 -0.90
C GLY A 23 22.21 3.56 -1.64
N VAL A 24 22.09 3.12 -2.89
CA VAL A 24 20.86 3.24 -3.69
C VAL A 24 19.73 2.41 -3.06
N ALA A 25 20.00 1.17 -2.66
CA ALA A 25 19.02 0.31 -2.00
C ALA A 25 18.55 0.94 -0.67
N PHE A 26 19.48 1.42 0.15
CA PHE A 26 19.18 2.11 1.40
C PHE A 26 18.32 3.36 1.18
N TYR A 27 18.64 4.18 0.19
CA TYR A 27 17.87 5.37 -0.14
C TYR A 27 16.42 5.04 -0.55
N ILE A 28 16.22 4.02 -1.40
CA ILE A 28 14.88 3.57 -1.82
C ILE A 28 14.09 3.07 -0.61
N MET A 29 14.72 2.26 0.26
CA MET A 29 14.08 1.76 1.48
C MET A 29 13.71 2.92 2.40
N HIS A 30 14.63 3.83 2.66
CA HIS A 30 14.41 4.99 3.54
C HIS A 30 13.28 5.89 3.04
N SER A 31 13.27 6.21 1.74
CA SER A 31 12.22 7.01 1.11
C SER A 31 10.84 6.33 1.19
N SER A 32 10.78 5.02 0.95
CA SER A 32 9.54 4.23 1.03
C SER A 32 9.00 4.17 2.46
N THR A 33 9.87 3.93 3.43
CA THR A 33 9.54 3.91 4.86
C THR A 33 9.09 5.28 5.36
N GLY A 34 9.73 6.37 4.90
CA GLY A 34 9.35 7.74 5.25
C GLY A 34 7.90 8.04 4.89
N ARG A 35 7.49 7.73 3.64
CA ARG A 35 6.10 7.91 3.19
C ARG A 35 5.11 7.04 3.97
N TRP A 36 5.51 5.84 4.35
CA TRP A 36 4.66 4.94 5.13
C TRP A 36 4.43 5.44 6.56
N ARG A 37 5.46 6.02 7.18
CA ARG A 37 5.39 6.59 8.54
C ARG A 37 4.37 7.71 8.69
N ASP A 38 4.12 8.48 7.62
CA ASP A 38 3.08 9.50 7.64
C ASP A 38 1.70 8.87 7.86
N PHE A 39 1.46 7.70 7.26
CA PHE A 39 0.22 6.93 7.46
C PHE A 39 0.19 6.17 8.79
N GLU A 40 1.34 5.73 9.30
CA GLU A 40 1.42 5.12 10.63
C GLU A 40 0.94 6.08 11.72
N ARG A 41 1.30 7.36 11.65
CA ARG A 41 0.85 8.33 12.66
C ARG A 41 -0.68 8.43 12.75
N LEU A 42 -1.38 8.05 11.69
CA LEU A 42 -2.82 8.17 11.53
C LEU A 42 -3.56 6.86 11.82
N TYR A 43 -2.99 5.73 11.40
CA TYR A 43 -3.64 4.41 11.44
C TYR A 43 -2.76 3.30 12.03
N ALA A 44 -1.69 3.63 12.77
CA ALA A 44 -0.82 2.63 13.37
C ALA A 44 -1.63 1.65 14.21
N ALA A 45 -1.42 0.37 13.93
CA ALA A 45 -1.96 -0.70 14.74
C ALA A 45 -0.93 -1.07 15.83
N PRO A 46 -1.20 -0.81 17.12
CA PRO A 46 -0.21 -1.03 18.18
C PRO A 46 0.04 -2.51 18.47
N LYS A 47 -0.94 -3.40 18.21
CA LYS A 47 -0.83 -4.87 18.27
C LYS A 47 -2.10 -5.48 17.68
N LEU A 48 -2.01 -6.12 16.52
CA LEU A 48 -3.13 -6.86 15.94
C LEU A 48 -3.03 -8.34 16.31
N PRO A 49 -4.16 -9.02 16.57
CA PRO A 49 -4.18 -10.47 16.72
C PRO A 49 -3.76 -11.17 15.41
N LYS A 50 -3.78 -12.50 15.39
CA LYS A 50 -3.58 -13.24 14.14
C LYS A 50 -4.80 -13.00 13.24
N PRO A 51 -4.61 -12.57 11.97
CA PRO A 51 -5.75 -12.35 11.08
C PRO A 51 -6.41 -13.66 10.67
N ILE A 52 -7.67 -13.55 10.30
CA ILE A 52 -8.51 -14.63 9.76
C ILE A 52 -7.88 -15.17 8.46
N ALA A 53 -7.40 -14.25 7.62
CA ALA A 53 -6.75 -14.59 6.36
C ALA A 53 -5.71 -13.52 5.97
N LYS A 54 -4.71 -13.90 5.17
CA LYS A 54 -3.75 -12.96 4.57
C LYS A 54 -3.62 -13.23 3.08
N GLN A 55 -3.53 -12.16 2.29
CA GLN A 55 -3.15 -12.22 0.88
C GLN A 55 -2.18 -11.10 0.54
N MET A 56 -1.18 -11.42 -0.27
CA MET A 56 -0.30 -10.41 -0.84
C MET A 56 -1.06 -9.66 -1.93
N THR A 57 -1.12 -8.34 -1.81
CA THR A 57 -1.48 -7.48 -2.94
C THR A 57 -0.19 -7.01 -3.60
N GLY A 58 -0.29 -6.67 -4.89
CA GLY A 58 0.76 -5.92 -5.56
C GLY A 58 0.89 -4.51 -4.99
N THR A 59 1.30 -3.58 -5.83
CA THR A 59 1.40 -2.15 -5.48
C THR A 59 0.04 -1.61 -5.03
N ILE A 60 0.01 -0.90 -3.90
CA ILE A 60 -1.14 -0.08 -3.51
C ILE A 60 -0.81 1.39 -3.71
N ARG A 61 -1.84 2.21 -3.90
CA ARG A 61 -1.67 3.66 -4.06
C ARG A 61 -2.41 4.36 -2.94
N ILE A 62 -1.70 5.20 -2.20
CA ILE A 62 -2.28 5.97 -1.11
C ILE A 62 -2.22 7.44 -1.48
N SER A 63 -3.36 8.10 -1.45
CA SER A 63 -3.46 9.56 -1.65
C SER A 63 -2.93 10.30 -0.43
N GLN A 64 -2.32 11.46 -0.66
CA GLN A 64 -1.99 12.37 0.44
C GLN A 64 -3.29 12.81 1.15
N PRO A 65 -3.23 13.05 2.48
CA PRO A 65 -4.36 13.62 3.21
C PRO A 65 -4.88 14.89 2.51
N GLY A 66 -6.19 15.01 2.38
CA GLY A 66 -6.88 16.13 1.71
C GLY A 66 -7.17 15.93 0.22
N PHE A 67 -6.63 14.88 -0.41
CA PHE A 67 -6.79 14.64 -1.84
C PHE A 67 -7.66 13.41 -2.13
N ARG A 68 -8.66 13.60 -3.00
CA ARG A 68 -9.59 12.55 -3.41
C ARG A 68 -9.24 12.02 -4.81
N PHE A 69 -9.36 10.70 -4.99
CA PHE A 69 -9.34 10.08 -6.31
C PHE A 69 -10.58 10.52 -7.11
N GLY A 70 -10.42 10.71 -8.43
CA GLY A 70 -11.44 11.32 -9.29
C GLY A 70 -11.32 12.85 -9.47
N HIS A 71 -10.43 13.50 -8.71
CA HIS A 71 -9.94 14.85 -9.03
C HIS A 71 -8.52 14.76 -9.58
N LEU A 72 -8.17 15.55 -10.60
CA LEU A 72 -6.82 15.64 -11.20
C LEU A 72 -5.71 15.78 -10.14
N SER A 73 -6.01 16.43 -9.01
CA SER A 73 -5.10 16.61 -7.88
C SER A 73 -4.80 15.33 -7.09
N GLY A 74 -5.73 14.37 -7.03
CA GLY A 74 -5.55 13.09 -6.34
C GLY A 74 -4.56 12.18 -7.06
N ASP A 75 -4.55 12.20 -8.39
CA ASP A 75 -3.58 11.44 -9.18
C ASP A 75 -2.18 12.06 -9.07
N LEU A 76 -2.07 13.39 -9.13
CA LEU A 76 -0.78 14.06 -8.99
C LEU A 76 -0.17 13.94 -7.58
N LYS A 77 -1.00 13.75 -6.55
CA LYS A 77 -0.59 13.75 -5.13
C LYS A 77 -0.80 12.42 -4.41
N SER A 78 -0.65 11.33 -5.14
CA SER A 78 -0.73 9.99 -4.57
C SER A 78 0.54 9.20 -4.83
N HIS A 79 0.95 8.43 -3.84
CA HIS A 79 2.20 7.68 -3.88
C HIS A 79 1.90 6.20 -4.10
N ARG A 80 2.68 5.59 -5.01
CA ARG A 80 2.72 4.13 -5.17
C ARG A 80 3.61 3.57 -4.07
N HIS A 81 3.09 2.60 -3.34
CA HIS A 81 3.81 1.91 -2.27
C HIS A 81 4.21 0.50 -2.70
N PRO A 82 5.28 -0.07 -2.11
CA PRO A 82 5.70 -1.44 -2.37
C PRO A 82 4.57 -2.45 -2.13
N PRO A 83 4.72 -3.71 -2.59
CA PRO A 83 3.77 -4.78 -2.29
C PRO A 83 3.45 -4.84 -0.80
N VAL A 84 2.15 -4.92 -0.49
CA VAL A 84 1.67 -5.04 0.89
C VAL A 84 0.92 -6.35 1.09
N MET A 85 0.95 -6.86 2.31
CA MET A 85 0.09 -7.93 2.77
C MET A 85 -1.19 -7.32 3.31
N VAL A 86 -2.32 -7.81 2.82
CA VAL A 86 -3.65 -7.51 3.36
C VAL A 86 -4.01 -8.61 4.34
N GLY A 87 -4.26 -8.25 5.59
CA GLY A 87 -4.80 -9.14 6.61
C GLY A 87 -6.27 -8.83 6.84
N VAL A 88 -7.11 -9.85 6.91
CA VAL A 88 -8.55 -9.69 7.23
C VAL A 88 -8.77 -9.98 8.70
N TYR A 89 -9.45 -9.06 9.38
CA TYR A 89 -9.85 -9.15 10.78
C TYR A 89 -11.39 -9.03 10.90
N PRO A 90 -11.99 -9.44 12.02
CA PRO A 90 -13.43 -9.29 12.24
C PRO A 90 -13.90 -7.82 12.15
N ASP A 91 -13.04 -6.91 12.59
CA ASP A 91 -13.31 -5.48 12.77
C ASP A 91 -12.61 -4.59 11.73
N GLY A 92 -11.81 -5.15 10.81
CA GLY A 92 -11.10 -4.34 9.82
C GLY A 92 -10.16 -5.10 8.89
N LEU A 93 -9.33 -4.33 8.19
CA LEU A 93 -8.23 -4.83 7.36
C LEU A 93 -6.90 -4.30 7.88
N SER A 94 -5.86 -5.12 7.87
CA SER A 94 -4.49 -4.65 8.07
C SER A 94 -3.74 -4.53 6.76
N LEU A 95 -2.91 -3.51 6.62
CA LEU A 95 -1.93 -3.39 5.54
C LEU A 95 -0.52 -3.46 6.14
N SER A 96 0.27 -4.44 5.70
CA SER A 96 1.65 -4.62 6.16
C SER A 96 2.59 -4.61 4.95
N ILE A 97 3.59 -3.71 4.92
CA ILE A 97 4.61 -3.77 3.86
C ILE A 97 5.36 -5.11 3.90
N VAL A 98 5.61 -5.70 2.73
CA VAL A 98 6.39 -6.94 2.58
C VAL A 98 7.91 -6.65 2.73
N PRO A 99 8.71 -7.54 3.37
CA PRO A 99 10.17 -7.44 3.33
C PRO A 99 10.72 -7.32 1.90
N PRO A 100 11.81 -6.58 1.65
CA PRO A 100 12.69 -5.94 2.63
C PRO A 100 12.20 -4.59 3.14
N PHE A 101 11.15 -3.99 2.55
CA PHE A 101 10.72 -2.62 2.86
C PHE A 101 9.99 -2.47 4.21
N LYS A 102 9.77 -3.58 4.93
CA LYS A 102 9.09 -3.61 6.22
C LYS A 102 9.92 -3.02 7.37
N TYR A 103 11.25 -3.04 7.27
CA TYR A 103 12.11 -2.65 8.40
C TYR A 103 11.86 -1.19 8.81
N GLY A 104 11.36 -0.98 10.04
CA GLY A 104 11.02 0.33 10.57
C GLY A 104 9.60 0.81 10.27
N CYS A 105 8.80 0.00 9.58
CA CYS A 105 7.39 0.27 9.27
C CYS A 105 6.45 -0.54 10.17
N ARG A 106 5.46 0.12 10.78
CA ARG A 106 4.33 -0.53 11.48
C ARG A 106 3.22 -0.89 10.51
N ASP A 107 2.45 -1.89 10.87
CA ASP A 107 1.27 -2.29 10.11
C ASP A 107 0.16 -1.23 10.30
N LEU A 108 -0.55 -0.90 9.23
CA LEU A 108 -1.71 0.01 9.26
C LEU A 108 -2.98 -0.81 9.51
N PHE A 109 -3.89 -0.30 10.33
CA PHE A 109 -5.20 -0.93 10.54
C PHE A 109 -6.33 -0.03 10.06
N LEU A 110 -7.13 -0.57 9.16
CA LEU A 110 -8.29 0.04 8.54
C LEU A 110 -9.54 -0.56 9.15
N SER A 111 -10.06 0.08 10.19
CA SER A 111 -11.25 -0.37 10.90
C SER A 111 -12.51 -0.16 10.05
N PHE A 112 -13.41 -1.15 10.03
CA PHE A 112 -14.61 -1.14 9.18
C PHE A 112 -15.60 -0.03 9.55
N ASP A 113 -15.64 0.37 10.82
CA ASP A 113 -16.46 1.49 11.32
C ASP A 113 -16.13 2.83 10.63
N LYS A 114 -14.88 3.00 10.20
CA LYS A 114 -14.36 4.20 9.54
C LYS A 114 -14.07 3.94 8.07
N MET A 115 -14.42 2.79 7.53
CA MET A 115 -14.06 2.41 6.18
C MET A 115 -15.28 2.46 5.26
N THR A 116 -15.11 3.11 4.11
CA THR A 116 -16.08 3.09 3.02
C THR A 116 -15.40 2.58 1.77
N ILE A 117 -16.06 1.71 1.01
CA ILE A 117 -15.58 1.32 -0.33
C ILE A 117 -16.34 2.13 -1.37
N GLU A 118 -15.60 2.78 -2.24
CA GLU A 118 -16.13 3.56 -3.37
C GLU A 118 -15.57 2.98 -4.68
N PRO A 119 -16.35 2.97 -5.77
CA PRO A 119 -15.80 2.66 -7.08
C PRO A 119 -14.78 3.74 -7.47
N ALA A 120 -13.60 3.32 -7.91
CA ALA A 120 -12.55 4.23 -8.34
C ALA A 120 -12.00 3.81 -9.70
N ALA A 121 -11.73 4.77 -10.57
CA ALA A 121 -11.02 4.52 -11.81
C ALA A 121 -9.51 4.70 -11.56
N TRP A 122 -8.73 3.64 -11.75
CA TRP A 122 -7.27 3.72 -11.91
C TRP A 122 -7.01 3.68 -13.42
N ASP A 123 -6.07 4.51 -13.93
CA ASP A 123 -5.41 4.39 -15.25
C ASP A 123 -6.14 3.45 -16.23
N LEU A 124 -7.13 3.96 -16.98
CA LEU A 124 -7.87 3.22 -18.04
C LEU A 124 -8.46 1.84 -17.66
N LEU A 125 -8.39 1.42 -16.38
CA LEU A 125 -8.83 0.13 -15.86
C LEU A 125 -10.15 0.32 -15.11
N ASP A 126 -11.22 -0.18 -15.73
CA ASP A 126 -12.61 0.10 -15.36
C ASP A 126 -13.15 -0.63 -14.11
N ASN A 127 -12.31 -1.38 -13.39
CA ASN A 127 -12.76 -2.39 -12.42
C ASN A 127 -12.03 -2.34 -11.09
N GLU A 128 -11.81 -1.16 -10.54
CA GLU A 128 -11.11 -1.01 -9.27
C GLU A 128 -11.92 -0.34 -8.19
N TYR A 129 -11.51 -0.56 -6.95
CA TYR A 129 -12.17 0.01 -5.79
C TYR A 129 -11.18 0.84 -4.97
N GLY A 130 -11.65 2.02 -4.57
CA GLY A 130 -11.02 2.83 -3.56
C GLY A 130 -11.54 2.45 -2.19
N VAL A 131 -10.64 2.09 -1.29
CA VAL A 131 -10.90 2.06 0.14
C VAL A 131 -10.69 3.47 0.68
N ARG A 132 -11.74 4.04 1.24
CA ARG A 132 -11.73 5.37 1.83
C ARG A 132 -11.87 5.26 3.35
N MET A 133 -11.04 6.01 4.05
CA MET A 133 -11.09 6.08 5.51
C MET A 133 -11.71 7.40 5.97
N GLU A 134 -12.58 7.32 6.97
CA GLU A 134 -13.25 8.43 7.65
C GLU A 134 -12.40 8.88 8.86
N GLY A 135 -12.31 10.20 9.07
CA GLY A 135 -11.65 10.81 10.24
C GLY A 135 -10.31 11.52 9.97
N VAL A 136 -9.63 11.27 8.85
CA VAL A 136 -8.42 12.03 8.47
C VAL A 136 -8.50 12.47 7.02
N ASP A 137 -8.97 13.70 6.78
CA ASP A 137 -8.96 14.45 5.52
C ASP A 137 -9.12 13.63 4.22
N GLY A 138 -9.89 12.54 4.25
CA GLY A 138 -10.14 11.70 3.07
C GLY A 138 -8.90 11.01 2.50
N ILE A 139 -8.10 10.32 3.32
CA ILE A 139 -7.11 9.37 2.77
C ILE A 139 -7.86 8.27 2.01
N GLY A 140 -7.70 8.28 0.70
CA GLY A 140 -8.05 7.18 -0.19
C GLY A 140 -6.87 6.23 -0.34
N ILE A 141 -7.14 4.93 -0.23
CA ILE A 141 -6.26 3.82 -0.52
C ILE A 141 -6.88 3.07 -1.70
N LEU A 142 -6.22 3.06 -2.85
CA LEU A 142 -6.64 2.25 -3.99
C LEU A 142 -6.06 0.85 -3.87
N MET A 143 -6.93 -0.13 -4.11
CA MET A 143 -6.58 -1.55 -4.10
C MET A 143 -7.21 -2.25 -5.30
N PHE A 144 -6.51 -3.25 -5.82
CA PHE A 144 -7.03 -4.07 -6.90
C PHE A 144 -8.31 -4.80 -6.46
N SER A 145 -9.26 -4.92 -7.39
CA SER A 145 -10.56 -5.56 -7.15
C SER A 145 -10.47 -7.02 -6.75
N ASN A 146 -9.55 -7.77 -7.34
CA ASN A 146 -9.33 -9.17 -7.00
C ASN A 146 -9.01 -9.38 -5.50
N VAL A 147 -8.23 -8.48 -4.90
CA VAL A 147 -7.85 -8.56 -3.48
C VAL A 147 -9.02 -8.20 -2.58
N LEU A 148 -9.78 -7.15 -2.92
CA LEU A 148 -10.97 -6.78 -2.16
C LEU A 148 -12.08 -7.83 -2.26
N GLN A 149 -12.31 -8.38 -3.45
CA GLN A 149 -13.24 -9.49 -3.65
C GLN A 149 -12.80 -10.74 -2.87
N TRP A 150 -11.51 -11.05 -2.83
CA TRP A 150 -11.00 -12.12 -1.99
C TRP A 150 -11.25 -11.84 -0.50
N ALA A 151 -10.97 -10.62 -0.04
CA ALA A 151 -11.17 -10.24 1.35
C ALA A 151 -12.66 -10.31 1.74
N ALA A 152 -13.57 -9.99 0.81
CA ALA A 152 -15.01 -10.05 1.02
C ALA A 152 -15.54 -11.48 1.13
N LYS A 153 -14.88 -12.46 0.51
CA LYS A 153 -15.18 -13.89 0.77
C LYS A 153 -14.85 -14.31 2.21
N LYS A 154 -14.15 -13.47 2.98
CA LYS A 154 -13.71 -13.73 4.36
C LYS A 154 -14.33 -12.78 5.39
N SER A 155 -15.08 -11.76 4.95
CA SER A 155 -15.74 -10.78 5.82
C SER A 155 -17.08 -10.37 5.21
N GLU A 156 -18.17 -10.67 5.93
CA GLU A 156 -19.54 -10.31 5.53
C GLU A 156 -19.70 -8.79 5.43
N ILE A 157 -19.10 -8.04 6.36
CA ILE A 157 -19.13 -6.57 6.36
C ILE A 157 -18.51 -6.03 5.07
N LEU A 158 -17.36 -6.57 4.67
CA LEU A 158 -16.67 -6.14 3.44
C LEU A 158 -17.46 -6.53 2.19
N ALA A 159 -18.13 -7.68 2.20
CA ALA A 159 -19.01 -8.09 1.11
C ALA A 159 -20.19 -7.12 0.93
N LEU A 160 -20.83 -6.70 2.02
CA LEU A 160 -21.88 -5.69 1.98
C LEU A 160 -21.39 -4.34 1.46
N MET A 161 -20.19 -3.91 1.88
CA MET A 161 -19.56 -2.67 1.39
C MET A 161 -19.25 -2.73 -0.11
N LEU A 162 -18.75 -3.85 -0.62
CA LEU A 162 -18.51 -4.03 -2.05
C LEU A 162 -19.81 -4.03 -2.86
N HIS A 163 -20.84 -4.70 -2.36
CA HIS A 163 -22.13 -4.74 -3.05
C HIS A 163 -22.74 -3.33 -3.17
N ARG A 164 -22.65 -2.52 -2.10
CA ARG A 164 -23.01 -1.10 -2.15
C ARG A 164 -22.20 -0.35 -3.20
N ALA A 165 -20.88 -0.55 -3.25
CA ALA A 165 -20.01 0.13 -4.22
C ALA A 165 -20.35 -0.24 -5.68
N GLU A 166 -20.73 -1.50 -5.93
CA GLU A 166 -21.17 -1.97 -7.25
C GLU A 166 -22.50 -1.35 -7.67
N MET A 167 -23.48 -1.25 -6.75
CA MET A 167 -24.73 -0.56 -7.05
C MET A 167 -24.49 0.91 -7.41
N VAL A 168 -23.61 1.60 -6.68
CA VAL A 168 -23.22 2.99 -7.00
C VAL A 168 -22.56 3.09 -8.38
N ARG A 169 -21.67 2.15 -8.72
CA ARG A 169 -21.04 2.11 -10.05
C ARG A 169 -22.07 1.90 -11.17
N GLY A 170 -23.06 1.03 -10.94
CA GLY A 170 -24.16 0.80 -11.89
C GLY A 170 -24.99 2.06 -12.15
N LEU A 171 -25.29 2.82 -11.09
CA LEU A 171 -26.00 4.10 -11.20
C LEU A 171 -25.19 5.18 -11.94
N GLN A 172 -23.86 5.16 -11.87
CA GLN A 172 -23.00 6.12 -12.57
C GLN A 172 -22.81 5.81 -14.06
N ARG A 173 -23.10 4.58 -14.49
CA ARG A 173 -22.99 4.14 -15.89
C ARG A 173 -24.32 4.16 -16.66
N ALA A 174 -25.44 4.34 -15.95
CA ALA A 174 -26.79 4.50 -16.52
C ALA A 174 -27.06 5.96 -16.85
#